data_AF-G3IW55-F1
#
_entry.id   AF-G3IW55-F1
#
_cell.length_a   1.000
_cell.length_b   1.000
_cell.length_c   1.000
_cell.angle_alpha   90.00
_cell.angle_beta   90.00
_cell.angle_gamma   90.00
#
_symmetry.space_group_name_H-M   'P 1'
#
loop_
_entity.id
_entity.type
_entity.pdbx_description
1 polymer ?
#
loop_
_entity_poly.entity_id
_entity_poly.type
_entity_poly.pdbx_seq_one_letter_code
_entity_poly.pdbx_strand_id
1 'polypeptide(L)'
;MNKHLKLVREFHDTFSLPQAEHGANERLSDMDIVMRQALLMDEGSAVLKAIKAGDMVEILAGLVNLAYCALGAIAIRGNDVTDHPVTWRHDGFILSIIRILSDRINNCTSGNTDDYSAVYCLCAHLSSSFINADFNKAFQAIHDGKMSKPATTPDLSECLFE
;
A
#
# COMPACT_ATOMS: atom_id res chain seq x y z
N MET A 1 -9.29 4.11 13.98
CA MET A 1 -9.19 3.45 12.67
C MET A 1 -8.82 4.43 11.58
N ASN A 2 -7.66 4.21 10.99
CA ASN A 2 -7.23 4.88 9.76
C ASN A 2 -8.30 4.75 8.64
N LYS A 3 -8.53 5.82 7.87
CA LYS A 3 -9.58 5.86 6.85
C LYS A 3 -9.35 4.89 5.68
N HIS A 4 -8.11 4.67 5.27
CA HIS A 4 -7.77 3.72 4.20
C HIS A 4 -7.87 2.28 4.70
N LEU A 5 -7.47 2.03 5.95
CA LEU A 5 -7.70 0.72 6.58
C LEU A 5 -9.18 0.37 6.62
N LYS A 6 -10.07 1.34 6.91
CA LYS A 6 -11.52 1.13 6.86
C LYS A 6 -11.98 0.60 5.49
N LEU A 7 -11.51 1.21 4.40
CA LEU A 7 -11.84 0.78 3.03
C LEU A 7 -11.34 -0.65 2.75
N VAL A 8 -10.11 -0.97 3.18
CA VAL A 8 -9.57 -2.32 2.99
C VAL A 8 -10.35 -3.36 3.79
N ARG A 9 -10.79 -3.03 5.01
CA ARG A 9 -11.66 -3.91 5.81
C ARG A 9 -13.03 -4.11 5.15
N GLU A 10 -13.63 -3.05 4.59
CA GLU A 10 -14.87 -3.14 3.82
C GLU A 10 -14.73 -4.04 2.59
N PHE A 11 -13.59 -3.97 1.89
CA PHE A 11 -13.28 -4.88 0.81
C PHE A 11 -13.19 -6.34 1.29
N HIS A 12 -12.51 -6.59 2.41
CA HIS A 12 -12.47 -7.93 2.99
C HIS A 12 -13.86 -8.47 3.34
N ASP A 13 -14.73 -7.65 3.94
CA ASP A 13 -16.11 -8.03 4.27
C ASP A 13 -16.92 -8.34 3.01
N THR A 14 -16.84 -7.46 1.99
CA THR A 14 -17.59 -7.57 0.74
C THR A 14 -17.25 -8.84 -0.04
N PHE A 15 -15.97 -9.22 -0.04
CA PHE A 15 -15.47 -10.40 -0.75
C PHE A 15 -15.28 -11.62 0.16
N SER A 16 -15.76 -11.56 1.41
CA SER A 16 -15.65 -12.65 2.39
C SER A 16 -14.20 -13.14 2.58
N LEU A 17 -13.25 -12.23 2.53
CA LEU A 17 -11.84 -12.50 2.80
C LEU A 17 -11.59 -12.53 4.31
N PRO A 18 -10.72 -13.44 4.81
CA PRO A 18 -10.41 -13.50 6.23
C PRO A 18 -9.93 -12.17 6.79
N GLN A 19 -10.49 -11.77 7.93
CA GLN A 19 -9.96 -10.71 8.78
C GLN A 19 -10.39 -10.88 10.23
N ALA A 20 -9.52 -10.53 11.18
CA ALA A 20 -9.87 -10.48 12.59
C ALA A 20 -10.71 -9.24 12.92
N GLU A 21 -11.44 -9.30 14.03
CA GLU A 21 -12.13 -8.14 14.58
C GLU A 21 -11.16 -7.00 14.87
N HIS A 22 -11.63 -5.76 14.72
CA HIS A 22 -10.80 -4.60 15.02
C HIS A 22 -10.45 -4.56 16.52
N GLY A 23 -9.16 -4.52 16.83
CA GLY A 23 -8.61 -4.59 18.19
C GLY A 23 -8.13 -5.99 18.62
N ALA A 24 -8.38 -7.05 17.84
CA ALA A 24 -8.05 -8.44 18.23
C ALA A 24 -6.53 -8.70 18.36
N ASN A 25 -5.72 -8.06 17.50
CA ASN A 25 -4.25 -8.21 17.47
C ASN A 25 -3.79 -9.67 17.29
N GLU A 26 -4.44 -10.37 16.36
CA GLU A 26 -4.10 -11.75 16.03
C GLU A 26 -2.73 -11.85 15.35
N ARG A 27 -2.13 -13.05 15.39
CA ARG A 27 -0.88 -13.33 14.69
C ARG A 27 -1.22 -13.86 13.29
N LEU A 28 -0.51 -13.36 12.27
CA LEU A 28 -0.58 -13.95 10.93
C LEU A 28 -0.06 -15.39 10.96
N SER A 29 -0.72 -16.28 10.23
CA SER A 29 -0.16 -17.62 9.97
C SER A 29 1.07 -17.50 9.06
N ASP A 30 1.94 -18.50 9.08
CA ASP A 30 3.12 -18.53 8.19
C ASP A 30 2.70 -18.46 6.71
N MET A 31 1.56 -19.09 6.35
CA MET A 31 1.02 -19.01 5.00
C MET A 31 0.52 -17.61 4.65
N ASP A 32 -0.14 -16.91 5.59
CA ASP A 32 -0.54 -15.52 5.39
C ASP A 32 0.68 -14.62 5.19
N ILE A 33 1.74 -14.81 5.98
CA ILE A 33 2.99 -14.05 5.83
C ILE A 33 3.58 -14.28 4.44
N VAL A 34 3.67 -15.53 3.97
CA VAL A 34 4.17 -15.88 2.63
C VAL A 34 3.31 -15.23 1.54
N MET A 35 1.98 -15.33 1.64
CA MET A 35 1.06 -14.75 0.66
C MET A 35 1.18 -13.22 0.63
N ARG A 36 1.25 -12.57 1.79
CA ARG A 36 1.40 -11.11 1.89
C ARG A 36 2.75 -10.66 1.35
N GLN A 37 3.82 -11.41 1.59
CA GLN A 37 5.12 -11.12 1.01
C GLN A 37 5.08 -11.18 -0.52
N ALA A 38 4.45 -12.21 -1.11
CA ALA A 38 4.31 -12.33 -2.55
C ALA A 38 3.55 -11.12 -3.15
N LEU A 39 2.41 -10.75 -2.57
CA LEU A 39 1.63 -9.60 -3.01
C LEU A 39 2.42 -8.27 -2.92
N LEU A 40 3.14 -8.05 -1.82
CA LEU A 40 3.98 -6.85 -1.67
C LEU A 40 5.11 -6.81 -2.70
N MET A 41 5.70 -7.96 -3.04
CA MET A 41 6.76 -8.04 -4.04
C MET A 41 6.22 -7.78 -5.46
N ASP A 42 5.02 -8.26 -5.77
CA ASP A 42 4.37 -8.02 -7.07
C ASP A 42 4.08 -6.52 -7.26
N GLU A 43 3.44 -5.87 -6.28
CA GLU A 43 3.14 -4.44 -6.34
C GLU A 43 4.43 -3.58 -6.29
N GLY A 44 5.41 -3.97 -5.47
CA GLY A 44 6.72 -3.32 -5.46
C GLY A 44 7.45 -3.42 -6.81
N SER A 45 7.31 -4.56 -7.50
CA SER A 45 7.85 -4.74 -8.86
C SER A 45 7.13 -3.84 -9.88
N ALA A 46 5.81 -3.67 -9.76
CA ALA A 46 5.04 -2.77 -10.61
C ALA A 46 5.49 -1.32 -10.44
N VAL A 47 5.67 -0.84 -9.19
CA VAL A 47 6.22 0.49 -8.89
C VAL A 47 7.59 0.68 -9.56
N LEU A 48 8.50 -0.30 -9.42
CA LEU A 48 9.83 -0.22 -10.04
C LEU A 48 9.77 -0.10 -11.57
N LYS A 49 8.89 -0.88 -12.21
CA LYS A 49 8.69 -0.83 -13.67
C LYS A 49 8.16 0.53 -14.12
N ALA A 50 7.18 1.07 -13.40
CA ALA A 50 6.60 2.39 -13.69
C ALA A 50 7.62 3.52 -13.50
N ILE A 51 8.42 3.46 -12.43
CA ILE A 51 9.54 4.38 -12.18
C ILE A 51 10.52 4.36 -13.36
N LYS A 52 10.88 3.16 -13.84
CA LYS A 52 11.80 3.01 -14.97
C LYS A 52 11.21 3.57 -16.27
N ALA A 53 9.90 3.47 -16.45
CA ALA A 53 9.18 4.02 -17.60
C ALA A 53 8.97 5.54 -17.50
N GLY A 54 9.09 6.14 -16.31
CA GLY A 54 8.79 7.56 -16.09
C GLY A 54 7.29 7.86 -16.11
N ASP A 55 6.45 6.86 -15.86
CA ASP A 55 4.99 7.01 -15.92
C ASP A 55 4.44 7.35 -14.53
N MET A 56 4.14 8.63 -14.31
CA MET A 56 3.72 9.14 -13.00
C MET A 56 2.36 8.57 -12.55
N VAL A 57 1.45 8.28 -13.48
CA VAL A 57 0.14 7.70 -13.18
C VAL A 57 0.31 6.25 -12.71
N GLU A 58 1.13 5.47 -13.42
CA GLU A 58 1.43 4.09 -13.05
C GLU A 58 2.26 4.00 -11.76
N ILE A 59 3.17 4.96 -11.49
CA ILE A 59 3.89 5.00 -10.21
C ILE A 59 2.90 5.23 -9.07
N LEU A 60 1.98 6.20 -9.21
CA LEU A 60 0.95 6.46 -8.22
C LEU A 60 0.06 5.24 -7.98
N ALA A 61 -0.40 4.59 -9.06
CA ALA A 61 -1.22 3.39 -8.98
C ALA A 61 -0.49 2.27 -8.23
N GLY A 62 0.79 2.04 -8.55
CA GLY A 62 1.63 1.06 -7.86
C GLY A 62 1.82 1.38 -6.38
N LEU A 63 2.09 2.64 -6.02
CA LEU A 63 2.25 3.05 -4.62
C LEU A 63 0.96 2.83 -3.82
N VAL A 64 -0.19 3.16 -4.40
CA VAL A 64 -1.50 2.95 -3.76
C VAL A 64 -1.82 1.46 -3.63
N ASN A 65 -1.60 0.64 -4.65
CA ASN A 65 -1.83 -0.80 -4.55
C ASN A 65 -0.88 -1.45 -3.53
N LEU A 66 0.39 -1.06 -3.49
CA LEU A 66 1.34 -1.52 -2.48
C LEU A 66 0.86 -1.17 -1.06
N ALA A 67 0.38 0.06 -0.85
CA ALA A 67 -0.22 0.47 0.41
C ALA A 67 -1.48 -0.35 0.76
N TYR A 68 -2.34 -0.63 -0.23
CA TYR A 68 -3.54 -1.45 -0.08
C TYR A 68 -3.19 -2.87 0.37
N CYS A 69 -2.15 -3.48 -0.22
CA CYS A 69 -1.65 -4.79 0.15
C CYS A 69 -1.11 -4.83 1.59
N ALA A 70 -0.35 -3.81 2.00
CA ALA A 70 0.16 -3.68 3.36
C ALA A 70 -0.98 -3.56 4.38
N LEU A 71 -1.98 -2.71 4.09
CA LEU A 71 -3.18 -2.57 4.92
C LEU A 71 -3.99 -3.87 5.01
N GLY A 72 -3.99 -4.71 3.97
CA GLY A 72 -4.65 -6.01 4.00
C GLY A 72 -4.05 -6.97 5.04
N ALA A 73 -2.74 -6.90 5.28
CA ALA A 73 -2.11 -7.66 6.36
C ALA A 73 -2.54 -7.14 7.74
N ILE A 74 -2.61 -5.82 7.90
CA ILE A 74 -3.09 -5.16 9.14
C ILE A 74 -4.56 -5.52 9.40
N ALA A 75 -5.39 -5.53 8.36
CA ALA A 75 -6.78 -5.96 8.43
C ALA A 75 -6.92 -7.40 8.93
N ILE A 76 -6.11 -8.34 8.40
CA ILE A 76 -6.13 -9.74 8.87
C ILE A 76 -5.86 -9.81 10.36
N ARG A 77 -4.84 -9.10 10.85
CA ARG A 77 -4.49 -9.13 12.28
C ARG A 77 -5.49 -8.41 13.18
N GLY A 78 -6.33 -7.54 12.62
CA GLY A 78 -7.25 -6.70 13.38
C GLY A 78 -6.60 -5.50 14.06
N ASN A 79 -5.34 -5.17 13.75
CA ASN A 79 -4.67 -3.99 14.30
C ASN A 79 -5.16 -2.68 13.64
N ASP A 80 -4.68 -1.54 14.12
CA ASP A 80 -4.78 -0.24 13.44
C ASP A 80 -3.42 0.14 12.81
N VAL A 81 -3.42 1.16 11.97
CA VAL A 81 -2.19 1.71 11.40
C VAL A 81 -1.43 2.49 12.47
N THR A 82 -0.15 2.18 12.61
CA THR A 82 0.81 2.92 13.43
C THR A 82 1.50 3.97 12.56
N ASP A 83 1.49 5.24 12.97
CA ASP A 83 2.20 6.28 12.22
C ASP A 83 3.72 6.12 12.38
N HIS A 84 4.41 5.92 11.27
CA HIS A 84 5.88 5.84 11.24
C HIS A 84 6.47 7.08 10.58
N PRO A 85 7.46 7.75 11.21
CA PRO A 85 8.17 8.83 10.57
C PRO A 85 8.93 8.30 9.35
N VAL A 86 8.72 8.94 8.20
CA VAL A 86 9.43 8.62 6.96
C VAL A 86 10.64 9.53 6.84
N THR A 87 11.81 9.00 7.16
CA THR A 87 13.09 9.69 6.94
C THR A 87 13.59 9.42 5.53
N TRP A 88 12.88 9.94 4.54
CA TRP A 88 13.37 10.06 3.16
C TRP A 88 13.35 11.54 2.78
N ARG A 89 14.39 11.98 2.08
CA ARG A 89 14.47 13.30 1.47
C ARG A 89 14.80 13.09 0.01
N HIS A 90 14.23 13.92 -0.85
CA HIS A 90 14.52 13.91 -2.27
C HIS A 90 16.02 14.22 -2.47
N ASP A 91 16.82 13.18 -2.67
CA ASP A 91 18.27 13.28 -2.89
C ASP A 91 18.62 13.39 -4.38
N GLY A 92 17.60 13.41 -5.25
CA GLY A 92 17.76 13.45 -6.71
C GLY A 92 17.99 12.08 -7.33
N PHE A 93 18.01 11.00 -6.54
CA PHE A 93 18.32 9.66 -7.03
C PHE A 93 17.13 8.73 -6.88
N ILE A 94 16.54 8.32 -8.00
CA ILE A 94 15.48 7.30 -8.05
C ILE A 94 15.89 6.00 -7.33
N LEU A 95 17.18 5.65 -7.35
CA LEU A 95 17.72 4.48 -6.66
C LEU A 95 17.47 4.51 -5.14
N SER A 96 17.38 5.71 -4.53
CA SER A 96 17.09 5.84 -3.10
C SER A 96 15.66 5.42 -2.77
N ILE A 97 14.70 5.71 -3.66
CA ILE A 97 13.29 5.28 -3.57
C ILE A 97 13.20 3.76 -3.71
N ILE A 98 13.88 3.20 -4.70
CA ILE A 98 13.88 1.75 -4.93
C ILE A 98 14.44 1.03 -3.70
N ARG A 99 15.57 1.51 -3.16
CA ARG A 99 16.19 0.92 -1.97
C ARG A 99 15.26 0.95 -0.77
N ILE A 100 14.70 2.13 -0.43
CA ILE A 100 13.84 2.25 0.75
C ILE A 100 12.54 1.44 0.63
N LEU A 101 11.94 1.34 -0.56
CA LEU A 101 10.78 0.48 -0.80
C LEU A 101 11.14 -1.00 -0.62
N SER A 102 12.23 -1.46 -1.24
CA SER A 102 12.69 -2.85 -1.09
C SER A 102 13.00 -3.21 0.36
N ASP A 103 13.68 -2.32 1.09
CA ASP A 103 13.98 -2.52 2.52
C ASP A 103 12.69 -2.65 3.35
N ARG A 104 11.70 -1.77 3.13
CA ARG A 104 10.42 -1.82 3.86
C ARG A 104 9.60 -3.07 3.52
N ILE A 105 9.56 -3.46 2.26
CA ILE A 105 8.89 -4.71 1.83
C ILE A 105 9.57 -5.93 2.46
N ASN A 106 10.90 -5.95 2.52
CA ASN A 106 11.63 -7.07 3.10
C ASN A 106 11.42 -7.19 4.62
N ASN A 107 11.26 -6.08 5.33
CA ASN A 107 10.97 -6.09 6.76
C ASN A 107 9.62 -6.76 7.10
N CYS A 108 8.67 -6.77 6.15
CA CYS A 108 7.35 -7.39 6.34
C CYS A 108 7.40 -8.93 6.45
N THR A 109 8.55 -9.56 6.21
CA THR A 109 8.76 -11.01 6.38
C THR A 109 8.53 -11.50 7.82
N SER A 110 8.53 -10.60 8.79
CA SER A 110 8.23 -10.89 10.20
C SER A 110 6.74 -11.12 10.47
N GLY A 111 5.85 -10.63 9.59
CA GLY A 111 4.41 -10.57 9.82
C GLY A 111 3.97 -9.49 10.83
N ASN A 112 4.87 -8.61 11.27
CA ASN A 112 4.55 -7.55 12.23
C ASN A 112 3.76 -6.40 11.58
N THR A 113 2.72 -5.93 12.25
CA THR A 113 1.91 -4.78 11.83
C THR A 113 2.75 -3.53 11.62
N ASP A 114 3.74 -3.25 12.47
CA ASP A 114 4.53 -2.02 12.35
C ASP A 114 5.33 -1.98 11.03
N ASP A 115 5.79 -3.14 10.55
CA ASP A 115 6.49 -3.22 9.26
C ASP A 115 5.54 -2.92 8.09
N TYR A 116 4.30 -3.44 8.13
CA TYR A 116 3.28 -3.12 7.14
C TYR A 116 2.83 -1.65 7.22
N SER A 117 2.67 -1.10 8.44
CA SER A 117 2.36 0.31 8.66
C SER A 117 3.45 1.20 8.07
N ALA A 118 4.71 0.82 8.21
CA ALA A 118 5.84 1.57 7.64
C ALA A 118 5.83 1.56 6.10
N VAL A 119 5.40 0.47 5.45
CA VAL A 119 5.18 0.44 3.98
C VAL A 119 4.06 1.40 3.59
N TYR A 120 2.92 1.35 4.28
CA TYR A 120 1.79 2.25 4.04
C TYR A 120 2.19 3.73 4.18
N CYS A 121 2.85 4.10 5.28
CA CYS A 121 3.31 5.48 5.53
C CYS A 121 4.31 5.94 4.46
N LEU A 122 5.22 5.07 4.02
CA LEU A 122 6.15 5.37 2.95
C LEU A 122 5.44 5.63 1.62
N CYS A 123 4.46 4.81 1.24
CA CYS A 123 3.71 4.99 0.00
C CYS A 123 2.92 6.30 0.00
N ALA A 124 2.25 6.61 1.11
CA ALA A 124 1.55 7.89 1.28
C ALA A 124 2.51 9.07 1.18
N HIS A 125 3.67 8.96 1.83
CA HIS A 125 4.71 9.99 1.78
C HIS A 125 5.22 10.19 0.35
N LEU A 126 5.66 9.15 -0.34
CA LEU A 126 6.19 9.22 -1.71
C LEU A 126 5.15 9.75 -2.72
N SER A 127 3.89 9.39 -2.55
CA SER A 127 2.82 9.92 -3.41
C SER A 127 2.73 11.45 -3.30
N SER A 128 2.87 12.00 -2.10
CA SER A 128 2.88 13.45 -1.90
C SER A 128 4.22 14.13 -2.26
N SER A 129 5.36 13.55 -1.87
CA SER A 129 6.67 14.22 -1.90
C SER A 129 7.48 13.94 -3.15
N PHE A 130 7.20 12.85 -3.86
CA PHE A 130 7.87 12.47 -5.10
C PHE A 130 6.95 12.60 -6.31
N ILE A 131 5.70 12.14 -6.22
CA ILE A 131 4.75 12.18 -7.33
C ILE A 131 3.96 13.50 -7.39
N ASN A 132 3.91 14.25 -6.29
CA ASN A 132 3.07 15.44 -6.16
C ASN A 132 1.58 15.11 -6.40
N ALA A 133 1.04 14.12 -5.68
CA ALA A 133 -0.32 13.62 -5.87
C ALA A 133 -1.16 13.60 -4.59
N ASP A 134 -2.49 13.69 -4.77
CA ASP A 134 -3.46 13.40 -3.72
C ASP A 134 -3.59 11.89 -3.51
N PHE A 135 -2.79 11.39 -2.57
CA PHE A 135 -2.82 9.98 -2.18
C PHE A 135 -4.22 9.51 -1.73
N ASN A 136 -5.02 10.38 -1.08
CA ASN A 136 -6.33 9.97 -0.58
C ASN A 136 -7.33 9.80 -1.72
N LYS A 137 -7.34 10.74 -2.67
CA LYS A 137 -8.18 10.65 -3.87
C LYS A 137 -7.81 9.42 -4.70
N ALA A 138 -6.50 9.17 -4.87
CA ALA A 138 -6.02 8.01 -5.60
C ALA A 138 -6.36 6.68 -4.90
N PHE A 139 -6.25 6.63 -3.56
CA PHE A 139 -6.63 5.45 -2.78
C PHE A 139 -8.12 5.14 -2.91
N GLN A 140 -8.98 6.16 -2.83
CA GLN A 140 -10.42 5.98 -3.01
C GLN A 140 -10.74 5.47 -4.42
N ALA A 141 -10.15 6.06 -5.46
CA ALA A 141 -10.39 5.62 -6.83
C ALA A 141 -10.00 4.15 -7.06
N ILE A 142 -8.84 3.72 -6.53
CA ILE A 142 -8.41 2.31 -6.60
C ILE A 142 -9.34 1.40 -5.81
N HIS A 143 -9.80 1.82 -4.62
CA HIS A 143 -10.76 1.05 -3.86
C HIS A 143 -12.07 0.86 -4.63
N ASP A 144 -12.63 1.93 -5.19
CA ASP A 144 -13.87 1.89 -5.96
C ASP A 144 -13.73 0.96 -7.19
N GLY A 145 -12.59 1.03 -7.88
CA GLY A 145 -12.26 0.13 -8.98
C GLY A 145 -12.15 -1.34 -8.58
N LYS A 146 -11.64 -1.64 -7.37
CA LYS A 146 -11.62 -3.01 -6.82
C LYS A 146 -13.01 -3.50 -6.39
N MET A 147 -13.90 -2.59 -6.01
CA MET A 147 -15.28 -2.89 -5.58
C MET A 147 -16.24 -3.06 -6.76
N SER A 148 -15.89 -2.58 -7.97
CA SER A 148 -16.73 -2.69 -9.17
C SER A 148 -16.84 -4.14 -9.68
N LYS A 149 -17.94 -4.45 -10.39
CA LYS A 149 -18.16 -5.75 -11.04
C LYS A 149 -18.44 -5.54 -12.55
N PRO A 150 -17.48 -5.83 -13.45
CA PRO A 150 -16.14 -6.36 -13.20
C PRO A 150 -15.22 -5.33 -12.53
N ALA A 151 -14.12 -5.80 -11.91
CA ALA A 151 -13.10 -4.91 -11.36
C ALA A 151 -12.49 -4.05 -12.48
N THR A 152 -12.23 -2.79 -12.18
CA THR A 152 -11.71 -1.81 -13.15
C THR A 152 -10.44 -1.14 -12.64
N THR A 153 -9.55 -0.78 -13.57
CA THR A 153 -8.39 0.04 -13.26
C THR A 153 -8.78 1.51 -13.47
N PRO A 154 -8.83 2.33 -12.42
CA PRO A 154 -9.17 3.74 -12.55
C PRO A 154 -8.03 4.53 -13.21
N ASP A 155 -8.39 5.57 -13.97
CA ASP A 155 -7.41 6.60 -14.37
C ASP A 155 -7.15 7.53 -13.19
N LEU A 156 -5.87 7.67 -12.82
CA LEU A 156 -5.44 8.50 -11.69
C LEU A 156 -4.85 9.84 -12.13
N SER A 157 -4.95 10.20 -13.40
CA SER A 157 -4.48 11.48 -13.95
C SER A 157 -4.97 12.69 -13.13
N GLU A 158 -6.25 12.69 -12.74
CA GLU A 158 -6.85 13.76 -11.93
C GLU A 158 -6.39 13.79 -10.45
N CYS A 159 -5.54 12.86 -10.03
CA CYS A 159 -4.98 12.83 -8.67
C CYS A 159 -3.61 13.50 -8.61
N LEU A 160 -3.00 13.81 -9.75
CA LEU A 160 -1.74 14.56 -9.82
C LEU A 160 -2.03 16.05 -9.63
N PHE A 161 -1.21 16.73 -8.83
CA PHE A 161 -1.24 18.19 -8.71
C PHE A 161 -0.37 18.82 -9.81
N GLU A 162 -0.86 19.92 -10.39
CA GLU A 162 -0.12 20.76 -11.34
C GLU A 162 1.16 21.37 -10.74
#